data_AF-A0A968KWF3-F1
#
_entry.id   AF-A0A968KWF3-F1
#
_cell.length_a   1.000
_cell.length_b   1.000
_cell.length_c   1.000
_cell.angle_alpha   90.00
_cell.angle_beta   90.00
_cell.angle_gamma   90.00
#
_symmetry.space_group_name_H-M   'P 1'
#
loop_
_entity.id
_entity.type
_entity.pdbx_description
1 polymer ?
#
loop_
_entity_poly.entity_id
_entity_poly.type
_entity_poly.pdbx_seq_one_letter_code
_entity_poly.pdbx_strand_id
1 'polypeptide(L)'
;MAFVVPSFEAVDQLWMQEKKQPFEKLVVNMVREMSKLTPQGHVHAQELYSAINIVRRVPPAPLFALLASKPEITHVGDLHFRLSE
;
A
#
# COMPACT_ATOMS: atom_id res chain seq x y z
N MET A 1 -8.27 -21.82 4.18
CA MET A 1 -7.25 -20.88 4.71
C MET A 1 -7.94 -20.01 5.73
N ALA A 2 -7.46 -19.98 6.98
CA ALA A 2 -7.98 -19.10 8.02
C ALA A 2 -6.93 -18.02 8.30
N PHE A 3 -7.33 -16.75 8.28
CA PHE A 3 -6.47 -15.62 8.61
C PHE A 3 -6.84 -15.15 10.02
N VAL A 4 -5.87 -15.07 10.93
CA VAL A 4 -6.08 -14.49 12.25
C VAL A 4 -5.77 -13.00 12.17
N VAL A 5 -6.78 -12.18 12.43
CA VAL A 5 -6.58 -10.74 12.68
C VAL A 5 -6.33 -10.60 14.17
N PRO A 6 -5.13 -10.19 14.61
CA PRO A 6 -4.76 -10.20 16.03
C PRO A 6 -5.55 -9.18 16.88
N SER A 7 -6.06 -8.12 16.25
CA SER A 7 -7.00 -7.17 16.87
C SER A 7 -7.79 -6.45 15.78
N PHE A 8 -9.12 -6.48 15.88
CA PHE A 8 -10.00 -5.72 15.00
C PHE A 8 -10.00 -4.23 15.39
N GLU A 9 -9.91 -3.95 16.68
CA GLU A 9 -9.90 -2.59 17.24
C GLU A 9 -8.73 -1.77 16.70
N ALA A 10 -7.56 -2.40 16.53
CA ALA A 10 -6.39 -1.75 15.94
C ALA A 10 -6.65 -1.32 14.49
N VAL A 11 -7.35 -2.14 13.69
CA VAL A 11 -7.71 -1.81 12.31
C VAL A 11 -8.73 -0.67 12.26
N ASP A 12 -9.73 -0.70 13.14
CA ASP A 12 -10.75 0.36 13.24
C ASP A 12 -10.13 1.70 13.65
N GLN A 13 -9.23 1.69 14.63
CA GLN A 13 -8.50 2.89 15.04
C GLN A 13 -7.65 3.45 13.90
N LEU A 14 -6.95 2.57 13.17
CA LEU A 14 -6.16 2.97 12.02
C LEU A 14 -7.05 3.63 10.96
N TRP A 15 -8.19 3.04 10.59
CA TRP A 15 -9.15 3.64 9.65
C TRP A 15 -9.57 5.07 10.03
N MET A 16 -9.76 5.32 11.32
CA MET A 16 -10.16 6.64 11.83
C MET A 16 -9.02 7.66 11.81
N GLN A 17 -7.78 7.24 12.07
CA GLN A 17 -6.60 8.10 12.04
C GLN A 17 -6.13 8.39 10.61
N GLU A 18 -6.21 7.38 9.75
CA GLU A 18 -5.68 7.39 8.41
C GLU A 18 -6.27 8.48 7.54
N LYS A 19 -7.53 8.86 7.74
CA LYS A 19 -8.17 9.97 7.01
C LYS A 19 -7.40 11.30 7.10
N LYS A 20 -6.53 11.47 8.09
CA LYS A 20 -5.76 12.70 8.32
C LYS A 20 -4.43 12.75 7.58
N GLN A 21 -3.87 11.61 7.16
CA GLN A 21 -2.57 11.62 6.48
C GLN A 21 -2.69 11.86 4.96
N PRO A 22 -1.71 12.53 4.32
CA PRO A 22 -1.66 12.63 2.87
C PRO A 22 -1.70 11.24 2.22
N PHE A 23 -2.50 11.08 1.15
CA PHE A 23 -2.66 9.78 0.47
C PHE A 23 -1.32 9.23 -0.02
N GLU A 24 -0.46 10.08 -0.54
CA GLU A 24 0.90 9.73 -0.95
C GLU A 24 1.71 9.09 0.16
N LYS A 25 1.70 9.69 1.35
CA LYS A 25 2.44 9.17 2.51
C LYS A 25 1.92 7.78 2.90
N LEU A 26 0.61 7.58 2.83
CA LEU A 26 0.00 6.26 3.02
C LEU A 26 0.53 5.25 1.99
N VAL A 27 0.52 5.59 0.69
CA VAL A 27 0.98 4.68 -0.36
C VAL A 27 2.45 4.32 -0.19
N VAL A 28 3.33 5.32 0.01
CA VAL A 28 4.78 5.10 0.16
C VAL A 28 5.10 4.25 1.39
N ASN A 29 4.45 4.52 2.52
CA ASN A 29 4.60 3.71 3.72
C ASN A 29 4.13 2.27 3.48
N MET A 30 2.98 2.09 2.80
CA MET A 30 2.45 0.77 2.51
C MET A 30 3.37 -0.04 1.59
N VAL A 31 3.91 0.58 0.52
CA VAL A 31 4.91 -0.05 -0.35
C VAL A 31 6.13 -0.46 0.48
N ARG A 32 6.66 0.44 1.32
CA ARG A 32 7.83 0.15 2.17
C ARG A 32 7.60 -1.06 3.08
N GLU A 33 6.48 -1.10 3.79
CA GLU A 33 6.20 -2.16 4.76
C GLU A 33 5.89 -3.49 4.06
N MET A 34 5.12 -3.47 2.98
CA MET A 34 4.78 -4.68 2.21
C MET A 34 6.00 -5.25 1.46
N SER A 35 6.90 -4.41 0.95
CA SER A 35 8.13 -4.87 0.30
C SER A 35 8.98 -5.75 1.23
N LYS A 36 9.00 -5.47 2.54
CA LYS A 36 9.73 -6.28 3.55
C LYS A 36 9.18 -7.70 3.68
N LEU A 37 7.92 -7.93 3.28
CA LEU A 37 7.26 -9.23 3.38
C LEU A 37 7.54 -10.14 2.17
N THR A 38 8.28 -9.63 1.17
CA THR A 38 8.62 -10.37 -0.05
C THR A 38 10.14 -10.48 -0.21
N PRO A 39 10.68 -11.63 -0.64
CA PRO A 39 12.12 -11.78 -0.88
C PRO A 39 12.67 -10.82 -1.94
N GLN A 40 11.86 -10.44 -2.93
CA GLN A 40 12.24 -9.58 -4.06
C GLN A 40 12.12 -8.08 -3.74
N GLY A 41 11.54 -7.71 -2.60
CA GLY A 41 11.40 -6.32 -2.18
C GLY A 41 10.42 -5.50 -3.01
N HIS A 42 9.49 -6.14 -3.73
CA HIS A 42 8.51 -5.47 -4.59
C HIS A 42 7.08 -5.92 -4.26
N VAL A 43 6.11 -5.08 -4.58
CA VAL A 43 4.69 -5.31 -4.28
C VAL A 43 3.89 -5.25 -5.57
N HIS A 44 2.98 -6.21 -5.78
CA HIS A 44 2.08 -6.17 -6.92
C HIS A 44 0.96 -5.13 -6.69
N ALA A 45 0.55 -4.40 -7.73
CA ALA A 45 -0.44 -3.33 -7.62
C ALA A 45 -1.78 -3.78 -7.00
N GLN A 46 -2.22 -5.01 -7.28
CA GLN A 46 -3.47 -5.55 -6.72
C GLN A 46 -3.38 -5.76 -5.20
N GLU A 47 -2.23 -6.21 -4.71
CA GLU A 47 -2.00 -6.44 -3.28
C GLU A 47 -1.94 -5.09 -2.55
N LEU A 48 -1.19 -4.14 -3.12
CA LEU A 48 -1.10 -2.78 -2.61
C LEU A 48 -2.46 -2.08 -2.58
N TYR A 49 -3.26 -2.20 -3.65
CA TYR A 49 -4.61 -1.64 -3.71
C TYR A 49 -5.51 -2.22 -2.62
N SER A 50 -5.43 -3.54 -2.41
CA SER A 50 -6.21 -4.24 -1.39
C SER A 50 -5.81 -3.76 0.01
N ALA A 51 -4.51 -3.69 0.31
CA ALA A 51 -3.99 -3.24 1.59
C ALA A 51 -4.36 -1.78 1.90
N ILE A 52 -4.25 -0.88 0.92
CA ILE A 52 -4.68 0.52 1.06
C ILE A 52 -6.18 0.59 1.37
N ASN A 53 -7.01 -0.19 0.68
CA ASN A 53 -8.46 -0.16 0.88
C ASN A 53 -8.93 -0.77 2.21
N ILE A 54 -8.05 -1.47 2.95
CA ILE A 54 -8.32 -1.87 4.35
C ILE A 54 -8.31 -0.66 5.28
N VAL A 55 -7.58 0.41 4.96
CA VAL A 55 -7.41 1.58 5.84
C VAL A 55 -8.00 2.87 5.28
N ARG A 56 -8.13 2.97 3.95
CA ARG A 56 -8.74 4.11 3.26
C ARG A 56 -9.32 3.68 1.91
N ARG A 57 -10.64 3.75 1.75
CA ARG A 57 -11.28 3.49 0.46
C ARG A 57 -10.86 4.52 -0.58
N VAL A 58 -10.34 4.05 -1.70
CA VAL A 58 -9.99 4.87 -2.86
C VAL A 58 -10.28 4.07 -4.13
N PRO A 59 -10.73 4.70 -5.22
CA PRO A 59 -10.79 4.02 -6.50
C PRO A 59 -9.36 3.66 -6.97
N PRO A 60 -9.19 2.73 -7.93
CA PRO A 60 -7.86 2.33 -8.40
C PRO A 60 -7.07 3.47 -9.06
N ALA A 61 -7.75 4.36 -9.78
CA ALA A 61 -7.10 5.38 -10.60
C ALA A 61 -6.14 6.31 -9.82
N PRO A 62 -6.51 6.89 -8.65
CA PRO A 62 -5.58 7.65 -7.81
C PRO A 62 -4.31 6.89 -7.40
N LEU A 63 -4.42 5.58 -7.11
CA LEU A 63 -3.26 4.77 -6.76
C LEU A 63 -2.32 4.63 -7.96
N PHE A 64 -2.84 4.24 -9.12
CA PHE A 64 -2.03 4.08 -10.33
C PHE A 64 -1.41 5.40 -10.81
N ALA A 65 -2.14 6.51 -10.72
CA ALA A 65 -1.61 7.83 -11.03
C ALA A 65 -0.42 8.19 -10.11
N LEU A 66 -0.48 7.81 -8.83
CA LEU A 66 0.61 8.04 -7.89
C LEU A 66 1.81 7.15 -8.18
N LEU A 67 1.58 5.85 -8.38
CA LEU A 67 2.63 4.89 -8.72
C LEU A 67 3.38 5.26 -10.01
N ALA A 68 2.68 5.87 -10.97
CA ALA A 68 3.27 6.29 -12.24
C ALA A 68 3.99 7.66 -12.20
N SER A 69 3.72 8.49 -11.19
CA SER A 69 4.20 9.88 -11.14
C SER A 69 5.34 10.11 -10.13
N LYS A 70 5.56 9.19 -9.20
CA LYS A 70 6.52 9.37 -8.11
C LYS A 70 7.90 8.83 -8.46
N PRO A 71 8.96 9.67 -8.43
CA PRO A 71 10.31 9.23 -8.81
C PRO A 71 10.92 8.23 -7.82
N GLU A 72 10.46 8.24 -6.57
CA GLU A 72 10.85 7.29 -5.53
C GLU A 72 10.19 5.91 -5.68
N ILE A 73 9.29 5.72 -6.65
CA ILE A 73 8.62 4.45 -6.92
C ILE A 73 9.04 3.96 -8.30
N THR A 74 9.66 2.78 -8.34
CA THR A 74 10.11 2.14 -9.58
C THR A 74 9.17 1.00 -9.96
N HIS A 75 8.65 1.02 -11.19
CA HIS A 75 7.98 -0.14 -11.79
C HIS A 75 9.02 -1.15 -12.27
N VAL A 76 8.89 -2.41 -11.85
CA VAL A 76 9.86 -3.48 -12.13
C VAL A 76 9.31 -4.57 -13.07
N GLY A 77 8.18 -4.31 -13.72
CA GLY A 77 7.52 -5.24 -14.64
C GLY A 77 6.25 -5.86 -14.05
N ASP A 78 5.32 -6.29 -14.91
CA ASP A 78 4.08 -7.00 -14.55
C ASP A 78 3.34 -6.39 -13.33
N LEU A 79 3.12 -5.07 -13.36
CA LEU A 79 2.50 -4.30 -12.27
C LEU A 79 3.14 -4.43 -10.87
N HIS A 80 4.42 -4.82 -10.78
CA HIS A 80 5.18 -4.81 -9.54
C HIS A 80 5.92 -3.48 -9.35
N PHE A 81 5.94 -2.99 -8.12
CA PHE A 81 6.53 -1.71 -7.75
C PHE A 81 7.44 -1.87 -6.53
N ARG A 82 8.53 -1.11 -6.47
CA ARG A 82 9.41 -1.01 -5.30
C ARG A 82 9.79 0.45 -5.05
N LEU A 83 10.23 0.75 -3.83
CA LEU A 83 10.87 2.04 -3.57
C LEU A 83 12.28 2.05 -4.17
N SER A 84 12.67 3.17 -4.77
CA SER A 84 14.05 3.45 -5.17
C SER A 84 14.90 3.63 -3.91
N GLU A 85 16.14 3.12 -3.93
CA GLU A 85 17.13 3.35 -2.85
C GLU A 85 17.55 4.82 -2.76
#